data_AF-A0A2Z6QSY0-F1
#
_entry.id   AF-A0A2Z6QSY0-F1
#
_cell.length_a   1.000
_cell.length_b   1.000
_cell.length_c   1.000
_cell.angle_alpha   90.00
_cell.angle_beta   90.00
_cell.angle_gamma   90.00
#
_symmetry.space_group_name_H-M   'P 1'
#
loop_
_entity.id
_entity.type
_entity.pdbx_description
1 polymer ?
#
loop_
_entity_poly.entity_id
_entity_poly.type
_entity_poly.pdbx_seq_one_letter_code
_entity_poly.pdbx_strand_id
1 'polypeptide(L)'
;MMTQCCYCVPLKAGVVISSLIWLIYGGYMTISNILNIASPDETTHKNANAFNMYYISMIVLYGLVVIGAAFGLFAVALANKFNMLLIYSKIAYGIIAIEVISSILGFTVIVLFLSPIFLTYLIIGAAFAITISVHFAMVVSAYAQQRGKKEAAVNMNNKQLNDAL
;
A
#
# COMPACT_ATOMS: atom_id res chain seq x y z
N MET A 1 -8.44 -19.21 18.51
CA MET A 1 -7.14 -18.88 19.14
C MET A 1 -6.18 -18.55 18.02
N MET A 2 -5.43 -17.46 17.93
CA MET A 2 -5.27 -16.19 18.65
C MET A 2 -5.94 -15.07 17.79
N THR A 3 -6.27 -13.85 18.20
CA THR A 3 -5.52 -12.87 18.99
C THR A 3 -6.50 -11.89 19.66
N GLN A 4 -6.35 -11.72 20.97
CA GLN A 4 -6.71 -10.46 21.62
C GLN A 4 -5.99 -9.33 20.87
N CYS A 5 -6.72 -8.31 20.45
CA CYS A 5 -6.15 -7.15 19.78
C CYS A 5 -5.28 -6.36 20.77
N CYS A 6 -4.01 -6.70 20.86
CA CYS A 6 -2.98 -5.78 21.36
C CYS A 6 -2.75 -4.73 20.27
N TYR A 7 -3.48 -3.62 20.34
CA TYR A 7 -3.12 -2.25 19.96
C TYR A 7 -4.42 -1.43 19.93
N CYS A 8 -4.53 -0.42 20.80
CA CYS A 8 -5.71 0.45 20.99
C CYS A 8 -6.02 1.39 19.80
N VAL A 9 -5.68 1.00 18.57
CA VAL A 9 -6.01 1.79 17.38
C VAL A 9 -7.39 1.37 16.90
N PRO A 10 -8.36 2.29 16.80
CA PRO A 10 -9.64 1.96 16.19
C PRO A 10 -9.38 1.46 14.77
N LEU A 11 -9.74 0.21 14.47
CA LEU A 11 -9.37 -0.46 13.22
C LEU A 11 -9.73 0.37 11.98
N LYS A 12 -10.88 1.07 12.02
CA LYS A 12 -11.29 2.01 10.96
C LYS A 12 -10.26 3.11 10.72
N ALA A 13 -9.71 3.73 11.78
CA ALA A 13 -8.69 4.76 11.64
C ALA A 13 -7.38 4.19 11.07
N GLY A 14 -6.99 2.98 11.49
CA GLY A 14 -5.80 2.31 10.93
C GLY A 14 -5.88 2.11 9.42
N VAL A 15 -7.04 1.70 8.89
CA VAL A 15 -7.23 1.55 7.44
C VAL A 15 -7.22 2.90 6.71
N VAL A 16 -7.77 3.97 7.31
CA VAL A 16 -7.70 5.33 6.73
C VAL A 16 -6.26 5.84 6.70
N ILE A 17 -5.55 5.73 7.82
CA ILE A 17 -4.16 6.21 7.95
C ILE A 17 -3.25 5.50 6.95
N SER A 18 -3.31 4.17 6.87
CA SER A 18 -2.51 3.39 5.91
C SER A 18 -2.78 3.80 4.47
N SER A 19 -4.06 3.96 4.10
CA SER A 19 -4.44 4.39 2.75
C SER A 19 -3.90 5.79 2.44
N LEU A 20 -3.95 6.73 3.39
CA LEU A 20 -3.40 8.08 3.19
C LEU A 20 -1.87 8.08 3.07
N ILE A 21 -1.17 7.28 3.88
CA ILE A 21 0.29 7.16 3.79
C ILE A 21 0.69 6.63 2.41
N TRP A 22 0.07 5.56 1.93
CA TRP A 22 0.35 5.01 0.59
C TRP A 22 -0.03 5.97 -0.53
N LEU A 23 -1.12 6.74 -0.37
CA LEU A 23 -1.54 7.73 -1.36
C LEU A 23 -0.52 8.86 -1.49
N ILE A 24 -0.09 9.45 -0.36
CA ILE A 24 0.88 10.55 -0.34
C ILE A 24 2.24 10.07 -0.85
N TYR A 25 2.71 8.92 -0.35
CA TYR A 25 4.00 8.36 -0.74
C TYR A 25 4.01 7.94 -2.22
N GLY A 26 3.00 7.22 -2.68
CA GLY A 26 2.88 6.82 -4.09
C GLY A 26 2.76 8.03 -5.02
N GLY A 27 2.00 9.06 -4.61
CA GLY A 27 1.87 10.31 -5.36
C GLY A 27 3.20 11.06 -5.46
N TYR A 28 3.90 11.22 -4.34
CA TYR A 28 5.23 11.83 -4.30
C TYR A 28 6.20 11.10 -5.22
N MET A 29 6.32 9.77 -5.08
CA MET A 29 7.20 8.96 -5.90
C MET A 29 6.86 9.10 -7.39
N THR A 30 5.58 9.07 -7.76
CA THR A 30 5.15 9.23 -9.15
C THR A 30 5.58 10.60 -9.70
N ILE A 31 5.31 11.69 -8.97
CA ILE A 31 5.67 13.05 -9.39
C ILE A 31 7.18 13.21 -9.51
N SER A 32 7.95 12.75 -8.52
CA SER A 32 9.41 12.84 -8.54
C SER A 32 10.01 12.09 -9.73
N ASN A 33 9.51 10.90 -10.06
CA ASN A 33 9.99 10.15 -11.22
C ASN A 33 9.61 10.82 -12.55
N ILE A 34 8.43 11.46 -12.65
CA ILE A 34 8.06 12.27 -13.83
C ILE A 34 9.02 13.46 -13.99
N LEU A 35 9.34 14.15 -12.90
CA LEU A 35 10.27 15.28 -12.93
C LEU A 35 11.68 14.84 -13.33
N ASN A 36 12.14 13.68 -12.89
CA ASN A 36 13.45 13.13 -13.28
C ASN A 36 13.53 12.79 -14.78
N ILE A 37 12.40 12.43 -15.41
CA ILE A 37 12.35 12.25 -16.88
C ILE A 37 12.35 13.61 -17.59
N ALA A 38 11.61 14.59 -17.08
CA ALA A 38 11.50 15.91 -17.70
C ALA A 38 12.79 16.75 -17.57
N SER A 39 13.52 16.59 -16.47
CA SER A 39 14.77 17.29 -16.16
C SER A 39 15.82 16.31 -15.64
N PRO A 40 16.42 15.47 -16.51
CA PRO A 40 17.40 14.48 -16.10
C PRO A 40 18.71 15.12 -15.62
N ASP A 41 19.37 14.48 -14.66
CA ASP A 41 20.70 14.90 -14.20
C ASP A 41 21.83 14.44 -15.15
N GLU A 42 23.04 14.95 -14.95
CA GLU A 42 24.20 14.63 -15.80
C GLU A 42 24.54 13.12 -15.81
N THR A 43 24.31 12.42 -14.70
CA THR A 43 24.52 10.96 -14.57
C THR A 43 23.51 10.15 -15.38
N THR A 44 22.26 10.60 -15.41
CA THR A 44 21.15 10.04 -16.19
C THR A 44 21.39 10.24 -17.68
N HIS A 45 21.95 11.37 -18.10
CA HIS A 45 22.22 11.67 -19.50
C HIS A 45 23.20 10.67 -20.15
N LYS A 46 24.18 10.16 -19.39
CA LYS A 46 25.15 9.17 -19.91
C LYS A 46 24.53 7.79 -20.18
N ASN A 47 23.51 7.40 -19.43
CA ASN A 47 22.83 6.11 -19.52
C ASN A 47 21.31 6.27 -19.66
N ALA A 48 20.90 7.20 -20.53
CA ALA A 48 19.51 7.65 -20.63
C ALA A 48 18.51 6.52 -20.83
N ASN A 49 18.82 5.52 -21.66
CA ASN A 49 17.88 4.42 -21.94
C ASN A 49 17.58 3.56 -20.71
N ALA A 50 18.60 3.22 -19.90
CA ALA A 50 18.43 2.37 -18.72
C ALA A 50 17.68 3.11 -17.60
N PHE A 51 18.02 4.39 -17.37
CA PHE A 51 17.34 5.22 -16.36
C PHE A 51 15.92 5.59 -16.77
N ASN A 52 15.67 5.91 -18.04
CA ASN A 52 14.32 6.19 -18.54
C ASN A 52 13.41 4.96 -18.36
N MET A 53 13.90 3.76 -18.67
CA MET A 53 13.16 2.51 -18.45
C MET A 53 12.85 2.30 -16.97
N TYR A 54 13.81 2.57 -16.08
CA TYR A 54 13.61 2.52 -14.63
C TYR A 54 12.55 3.52 -14.16
N TYR A 55 12.65 4.79 -14.55
CA TYR A 55 11.69 5.83 -14.14
C TYR A 55 10.28 5.55 -14.65
N ILE A 56 10.13 5.12 -15.92
CA ILE A 56 8.83 4.74 -16.48
C ILE A 56 8.24 3.57 -15.68
N SER A 57 9.04 2.55 -15.36
CA SER A 57 8.59 1.40 -14.57
C SER A 57 8.11 1.85 -13.17
N MET A 58 8.86 2.74 -12.52
CA MET A 58 8.49 3.29 -11.22
C MET A 58 7.20 4.11 -11.29
N ILE A 59 7.02 4.95 -12.31
CA ILE A 59 5.77 5.72 -12.51
C ILE A 59 4.57 4.79 -12.61
N VAL A 60 4.67 3.70 -13.39
CA VAL A 60 3.58 2.73 -13.54
C VAL A 60 3.28 2.03 -12.22
N LEU A 61 4.32 1.52 -11.54
CA LEU A 61 4.18 0.81 -10.27
C LEU A 61 3.57 1.69 -9.17
N TYR A 62 4.10 2.90 -8.96
CA TYR A 62 3.56 3.82 -7.96
C TYR A 62 2.21 4.42 -8.36
N GLY A 63 1.93 4.55 -9.66
CA GLY A 63 0.59 4.88 -10.15
C GLY A 63 -0.45 3.83 -9.73
N LEU A 64 -0.12 2.54 -9.82
CA LEU A 64 -0.98 1.47 -9.31
C LEU A 64 -1.17 1.54 -7.79
N VAL A 65 -0.12 1.90 -7.03
CA VAL A 65 -0.21 2.12 -5.58
C VAL A 65 -1.20 3.25 -5.27
N VAL A 66 -1.13 4.38 -5.98
CA VAL A 66 -2.06 5.51 -5.81
C VAL A 66 -3.51 5.09 -6.07
N ILE A 67 -3.76 4.34 -7.16
CA ILE A 67 -5.10 3.83 -7.49
C ILE A 67 -5.60 2.89 -6.38
N GLY A 68 -4.76 1.96 -5.92
CA GLY A 68 -5.10 1.03 -4.84
C GLY A 68 -5.39 1.74 -3.51
N ALA A 69 -4.59 2.74 -3.16
CA ALA A 69 -4.77 3.56 -1.97
C ALA A 69 -6.06 4.40 -2.03
N ALA A 70 -6.35 5.01 -3.18
CA ALA A 70 -7.59 5.74 -3.41
C ALA A 70 -8.82 4.83 -3.29
N PHE A 71 -8.74 3.62 -3.86
CA PHE A 71 -9.78 2.60 -3.69
C PHE A 71 -9.96 2.21 -2.22
N GLY A 72 -8.87 2.07 -1.46
CA GLY A 72 -8.92 1.81 -0.03
C GLY A 72 -9.66 2.88 0.76
N LEU A 73 -9.35 4.15 0.47
CA LEU A 73 -10.03 5.28 1.07
C LEU A 73 -11.52 5.29 0.71
N PHE A 74 -11.86 5.04 -0.56
CA PHE A 74 -13.24 4.89 -1.02
C PHE A 74 -13.99 3.76 -0.30
N ALA A 75 -13.36 2.59 -0.19
CA ALA A 75 -13.95 1.41 0.43
C ALA A 75 -14.27 1.64 1.92
N VAL A 76 -13.44 2.39 2.64
CA VAL A 76 -13.66 2.72 4.05
C VAL A 76 -14.63 3.88 4.25
N ALA A 77 -14.53 4.92 3.43
CA ALA A 77 -15.31 6.15 3.60
C ALA A 77 -16.76 6.01 3.12
N LEU A 78 -16.96 5.43 1.93
CA LEU A 78 -18.25 5.43 1.24
C LEU A 78 -18.93 4.06 1.30
N ALA A 79 -18.27 3.01 0.82
CA ALA A 79 -18.92 1.71 0.67
C ALA A 79 -19.12 1.01 2.02
N ASN A 80 -18.06 0.97 2.84
CA ASN A 80 -18.04 0.48 4.21
C ASN A 80 -18.75 -0.88 4.44
N LYS A 81 -18.70 -1.73 3.41
CA LYS A 81 -19.24 -3.09 3.36
C LYS A 81 -18.12 -4.12 3.42
N PHE A 82 -18.40 -5.29 4.00
CA PHE A 82 -17.47 -6.40 4.12
C PHE A 82 -16.77 -6.74 2.79
N ASN A 83 -17.55 -6.95 1.72
CA ASN A 83 -17.00 -7.38 0.43
C ASN A 83 -15.99 -6.38 -0.16
N MET A 84 -16.25 -5.08 -0.05
CA MET A 84 -15.35 -4.05 -0.57
C MET A 84 -14.06 -3.95 0.25
N LEU A 85 -14.16 -4.10 1.57
CA LEU A 85 -12.99 -4.12 2.46
C LEU A 85 -12.12 -5.37 2.25
N LEU A 86 -12.74 -6.50 1.91
CA LEU A 86 -12.02 -7.74 1.60
C LEU A 86 -11.25 -7.60 0.27
N ILE A 87 -11.87 -7.01 -0.75
CA ILE A 87 -11.18 -6.66 -2.00
C ILE A 87 -10.00 -5.73 -1.70
N TYR A 88 -10.21 -4.70 -0.87
CA TYR A 88 -9.12 -3.79 -0.50
C TYR A 88 -7.99 -4.51 0.25
N SER A 89 -8.30 -5.45 1.15
CA SER A 89 -7.27 -6.26 1.80
C SER A 89 -6.39 -7.01 0.81
N LYS A 90 -6.95 -7.57 -0.27
CA LYS A 90 -6.16 -8.20 -1.34
C LYS A 90 -5.30 -7.19 -2.10
N ILE A 91 -5.86 -6.01 -2.40
CA ILE A 91 -5.12 -4.91 -3.05
C ILE A 91 -3.94 -4.45 -2.16
N ALA A 92 -4.13 -4.36 -0.85
CA ALA A 92 -3.08 -3.97 0.10
C ALA A 92 -1.88 -4.93 0.07
N TYR A 93 -2.11 -6.24 -0.05
CA TYR A 93 -1.01 -7.20 -0.28
C TYR A 93 -0.33 -7.00 -1.64
N GLY A 94 -1.09 -6.62 -2.67
CA GLY A 94 -0.54 -6.22 -3.96
C GLY A 94 0.36 -4.97 -3.86
N ILE A 95 -0.03 -3.97 -3.07
CA ILE A 95 0.77 -2.77 -2.81
C ILE A 95 2.11 -3.15 -2.16
N ILE A 96 2.10 -4.06 -1.18
CA ILE A 96 3.33 -4.57 -0.56
C ILE A 96 4.23 -5.25 -1.59
N ALA A 97 3.66 -6.08 -2.48
CA ALA A 97 4.44 -6.73 -3.53
C ALA A 97 5.10 -5.71 -4.48
N ILE A 98 4.37 -4.65 -4.83
CA ILE A 98 4.91 -3.54 -5.62
C ILE A 98 6.06 -2.85 -4.88
N GLU A 99 5.90 -2.57 -3.58
CA GLU A 99 6.93 -1.91 -2.78
C GLU A 99 8.23 -2.74 -2.70
N VAL A 100 8.10 -4.07 -2.58
CA VAL A 100 9.25 -4.99 -2.62
C VAL A 100 9.93 -4.95 -3.99
N ILE A 101 9.17 -5.03 -5.09
CA ILE A 101 9.71 -4.99 -6.45
C ILE A 101 10.44 -3.65 -6.70
N SER A 102 9.81 -2.53 -6.34
CA SER A 102 10.40 -1.20 -6.47
C SER A 102 11.70 -1.04 -5.66
N SER A 103 11.75 -1.62 -4.46
CA SER A 103 12.96 -1.62 -3.63
C SER A 103 14.09 -2.39 -4.30
N ILE A 104 13.80 -3.57 -4.86
CA ILE A 104 14.79 -4.38 -5.60
C ILE A 104 15.31 -3.60 -6.80
N LEU A 105 14.42 -2.99 -7.60
CA LEU A 105 14.82 -2.16 -8.74
C LEU A 105 15.75 -1.02 -8.31
N GLY A 106 15.41 -0.30 -7.23
CA GLY A 106 16.23 0.77 -6.68
C GLY A 106 17.62 0.29 -6.22
N PHE A 107 17.71 -0.88 -5.58
CA PHE A 107 19.00 -1.46 -5.21
C PHE A 107 19.88 -1.72 -6.43
N THR A 108 19.33 -2.27 -7.52
CA THR A 108 20.09 -2.49 -8.77
C THR A 108 20.71 -1.22 -9.30
N VAL A 109 19.96 -0.11 -9.33
CA VAL A 109 20.44 1.18 -9.81
C VAL A 109 21.55 1.74 -8.91
N ILE A 110 21.38 1.66 -7.58
CA ILE A 110 22.40 2.15 -6.64
C ILE A 110 23.68 1.33 -6.70
N VAL A 111 23.59 0.00 -6.75
CA VAL A 111 24.76 -0.88 -6.88
C VAL A 111 25.55 -0.56 -8.15
N LEU A 112 24.88 -0.20 -9.24
CA LEU A 112 25.52 0.12 -10.51
C LEU A 112 26.15 1.52 -10.55
N PHE A 113 25.62 2.51 -9.82
CA PHE A 113 25.94 3.92 -10.06
C PHE A 113 26.30 4.76 -8.82
N LEU A 114 26.07 4.27 -7.60
CA LEU A 114 26.21 5.05 -6.36
C LEU A 114 27.13 4.37 -5.33
N SER A 115 27.45 5.13 -4.27
CA SER A 115 28.30 4.68 -3.17
C SER A 115 27.63 3.61 -2.29
N PRO A 116 28.39 2.62 -1.77
CA PRO A 116 27.88 1.55 -0.90
C PRO A 116 27.25 2.05 0.41
N ILE A 117 27.60 3.27 0.85
CA ILE A 117 26.99 3.88 2.05
C ILE A 117 25.49 4.14 1.81
N PHE A 118 25.12 4.68 0.65
CA PHE A 118 23.72 4.93 0.29
C PHE A 118 22.91 3.63 0.19
N LEU A 119 23.55 2.56 -0.30
CA LEU A 119 22.92 1.24 -0.37
C LEU A 119 22.49 0.74 1.01
N THR A 120 23.36 0.90 2.02
CA THR A 120 23.08 0.44 3.39
C THR A 120 21.88 1.18 3.99
N TYR A 121 21.83 2.50 3.85
CA TYR A 121 20.69 3.29 4.32
C TYR A 121 19.39 2.93 3.60
N LEU A 122 19.44 2.66 2.30
CA LEU A 122 18.24 2.30 1.53
C LEU A 122 17.71 0.92 1.95
N ILE A 123 18.60 -0.06 2.18
CA ILE A 123 18.19 -1.39 2.67
C ILE A 123 17.47 -1.27 4.01
N ILE A 124 18.04 -0.51 4.95
CA ILE A 124 17.44 -0.29 6.26
C ILE A 124 16.08 0.39 6.09
N GLY A 125 16.01 1.47 5.30
CA GLY A 125 14.77 2.20 5.03
C GLY A 125 13.68 1.31 4.41
N ALA A 126 14.03 0.51 3.40
CA ALA A 126 13.12 -0.42 2.74
C ALA A 126 12.60 -1.50 3.71
N ALA A 127 13.48 -2.07 4.54
CA ALA A 127 13.07 -3.06 5.54
C ALA A 127 12.06 -2.49 6.55
N PHE A 128 12.29 -1.26 7.03
CA PHE A 128 11.35 -0.55 7.90
C PHE A 128 10.02 -0.28 7.18
N ALA A 129 10.06 0.24 5.96
CA ALA A 129 8.87 0.56 5.17
C ALA A 129 8.00 -0.68 4.90
N ILE A 130 8.62 -1.77 4.44
CA ILE A 130 7.93 -3.05 4.21
C ILE A 130 7.31 -3.59 5.49
N THR A 131 8.03 -3.54 6.63
CA THR A 131 7.50 -4.01 7.92
C THR A 131 6.25 -3.23 8.34
N ILE A 132 6.29 -1.91 8.19
CA ILE A 132 5.16 -1.02 8.48
C ILE A 132 3.99 -1.30 7.52
N SER A 133 4.27 -1.45 6.22
CA SER A 133 3.25 -1.79 5.21
C SER A 133 2.58 -3.13 5.50
N VAL A 134 3.35 -4.15 5.88
CA VAL A 134 2.82 -5.47 6.29
C VAL A 134 1.94 -5.34 7.54
N HIS A 135 2.36 -4.57 8.53
CA HIS A 135 1.53 -4.28 9.71
C HIS A 135 0.19 -3.65 9.30
N PHE A 136 0.21 -2.65 8.43
CA PHE A 136 -1.00 -2.02 7.95
C PHE A 136 -1.90 -2.95 7.13
N ALA A 137 -1.36 -3.78 6.24
CA ALA A 137 -2.16 -4.76 5.51
C ALA A 137 -2.85 -5.77 6.44
N MET A 138 -2.18 -6.19 7.51
CA MET A 138 -2.81 -7.01 8.56
C MET A 138 -3.96 -6.27 9.25
N VAL A 139 -3.80 -4.99 9.56
CA VAL A 139 -4.88 -4.15 10.13
C VAL A 139 -6.07 -4.05 9.16
N VAL A 140 -5.83 -3.87 7.86
CA VAL A 140 -6.90 -3.85 6.83
C VAL A 140 -7.65 -5.18 6.80
N SER A 141 -6.93 -6.29 6.78
CA SER A 141 -7.52 -7.64 6.77
C SER A 141 -8.37 -7.90 8.02
N ALA A 142 -7.83 -7.58 9.20
CA ALA A 142 -8.56 -7.70 10.46
C ALA A 142 -9.83 -6.83 10.49
N TYR A 143 -9.75 -5.61 9.94
CA TYR A 143 -10.90 -4.71 9.85
C TYR A 143 -11.99 -5.27 8.94
N ALA A 144 -11.62 -5.81 7.78
CA ALA A 144 -12.55 -6.47 6.88
C ALA A 144 -13.26 -7.63 7.59
N GLN A 145 -12.52 -8.53 8.25
CA GLN A 145 -13.12 -9.65 8.99
C GLN A 145 -14.07 -9.20 10.10
N GLN A 146 -13.69 -8.16 10.87
CA GLN A 146 -14.55 -7.63 11.92
C GLN A 146 -15.86 -7.07 11.36
N ARG A 147 -15.82 -6.42 10.18
CA ARG A 147 -17.02 -5.94 9.51
C ARG A 147 -17.92 -7.08 9.03
N GLY A 148 -17.35 -8.15 8.47
CA GLY A 148 -18.10 -9.34 8.07
C GLY A 148 -18.88 -9.98 9.22
N LYS A 149 -18.27 -10.09 10.41
CA LYS A 149 -18.95 -10.60 11.62
C LYS A 149 -20.15 -9.74 12.04
N LYS A 150 -20.01 -8.41 11.95
CA LYS A 150 -21.10 -7.48 12.28
C LYS A 150 -22.26 -7.60 11.29
N GLU A 151 -21.98 -7.69 9.99
CA GLU A 151 -23.00 -7.86 8.96
C GLU A 151 -23.74 -9.21 9.09
N ALA A 152 -23.01 -10.30 9.39
CA ALA A 152 -23.62 -11.61 9.62
C ALA A 152 -24.58 -11.61 10.82
N ALA A 153 -24.20 -10.97 11.94
CA ALA A 153 -25.05 -10.87 13.12
C ALA A 153 -26.34 -10.07 12.84
N VAL A 154 -26.25 -8.98 12.10
CA VAL A 154 -27.43 -8.18 11.69
C VAL A 154 -28.37 -9.01 10.81
N ASN A 155 -27.84 -9.76 9.85
CA ASN A 155 -28.64 -10.60 8.97
C ASN A 155 -29.34 -11.74 9.72
N MET A 156 -28.67 -12.35 10.71
CA MET A 156 -29.28 -13.38 11.57
C MET A 156 -30.44 -12.82 12.40
N ASN A 157 -30.24 -11.67 13.04
CA ASN A 157 -31.30 -11.02 13.83
C ASN A 157 -32.52 -10.67 12.97
N ASN A 158 -32.30 -10.13 11.77
CA ASN A 158 -33.39 -9.81 10.85
C ASN A 158 -34.16 -11.06 10.39
N LYS A 159 -33.46 -12.16 10.15
CA LYS A 159 -34.10 -13.43 9.79
C LYS A 159 -34.96 -13.96 10.95
N GLN A 160 -34.43 -13.98 12.17
CA GLN A 160 -35.18 -14.42 13.34
C GLN A 160 -36.43 -13.56 13.60
N LEU A 161 -36.35 -12.24 13.37
CA LEU A 161 -37.50 -11.35 13.47
C LEU A 161 -38.58 -11.69 12.44
N ASN A 162 -38.19 -11.98 11.20
CA ASN A 162 -39.13 -12.35 10.13
C ASN A 162 -39.77 -13.72 10.36
N ASP A 163 -39.04 -14.67 10.96
CA ASP A 163 -39.56 -16.01 11.27
C ASP A 163 -40.53 -16.01 12.49
N ALA A 164 -40.58 -14.93 13.25
CA ALA A 164 -41.41 -14.78 14.46
C ALA A 164 -42.75 -14.05 14.24
N LEU A 165 -43.02 -13.58 13.02
CA LEU A 165 -44.16 -12.76 12.63
C LEU A 165 -45.09 -13.54 11.69
#